data_AF-A0A9E4PQE7-F1
#
_entry.id   AF-A0A9E4PQE7-F1
#
_cell.length_a   1.000
_cell.length_b   1.000
_cell.length_c   1.000
_cell.angle_alpha   90.00
_cell.angle_beta   90.00
_cell.angle_gamma   90.00
#
_symmetry.space_group_name_H-M   'P 1'
#
loop_
_entity.id
_entity.type
_entity.pdbx_description
1 polymer ?
#
loop_
_entity_poly.entity_id
_entity_poly.type
_entity_poly.pdbx_seq_one_letter_code
_entity_poly.pdbx_strand_id
1 'polypeptide(L)'
;MAIVESRRLADGPVIQRTVEALTARGMEAVLVPSGQAAMEKLLEMVPVGAEIFDSTSETLDSIGFSEYVKSNPRYHNLRDAVDLESDPAKRRELHRMATVAEYIIGSVQAIAETGEVLVASGSGSQIGAYAYGAKYVIL
;
A
#
# COMPACT_ATOMS: atom_id res chain seq x y z
N MET A 1 26.54 11.41 17.75
CA MET A 1 25.55 10.58 17.05
C MET A 1 25.82 10.76 15.56
N ALA A 2 26.49 9.79 14.94
CA ALA A 2 26.82 9.89 13.52
C ALA A 2 25.53 9.78 12.70
N ILE A 3 25.28 10.78 11.86
CA ILE A 3 24.25 10.70 10.84
C ILE A 3 24.75 9.64 9.85
N VAL A 4 24.16 8.44 9.92
CA VAL A 4 24.39 7.39 8.93
C VAL A 4 23.93 7.93 7.58
N GLU A 5 24.77 7.82 6.56
CA GLU A 5 24.45 8.17 5.17
C GLU A 5 23.17 7.45 4.72
N SER A 6 22.00 8.12 4.78
CA SER A 6 20.70 7.50 4.48
C SER A 6 20.36 7.43 2.99
N ARG A 7 21.35 7.51 2.09
CA ARG A 7 21.14 7.56 0.63
C ARG A 7 21.84 6.44 -0.16
N ARG A 8 22.18 5.32 0.48
CA ARG A 8 22.61 4.14 -0.27
C ARG A 8 21.38 3.35 -0.72
N LEU A 9 21.17 3.26 -2.03
CA LEU A 9 20.18 2.32 -2.59
C LEU A 9 20.63 0.89 -2.32
N ALA A 10 19.66 0.00 -2.06
CA ALA A 10 19.93 -1.43 -1.99
C ALA A 10 20.46 -1.92 -3.35
N ASP A 11 21.46 -2.81 -3.32
CA ASP A 11 21.96 -3.44 -4.53
C ASP A 11 21.09 -4.65 -4.92
N GLY A 12 21.26 -5.13 -6.16
CA GLY A 12 20.50 -6.26 -6.69
C GLY A 12 20.54 -7.52 -5.80
N PRO A 13 21.70 -7.94 -5.28
CA PRO A 13 21.79 -9.07 -4.36
C PRO A 13 20.98 -8.89 -3.07
N VAL A 14 20.99 -7.69 -2.45
CA VAL A 14 20.15 -7.40 -1.27
C VAL A 14 18.68 -7.51 -1.64
N ILE A 15 18.25 -6.89 -2.75
CA ILE A 15 16.85 -6.93 -3.21
C ILE A 15 16.39 -8.38 -3.42
N GLN A 16 17.21 -9.21 -4.06
CA GLN A 16 16.88 -10.61 -4.33
C GLN A 16 16.70 -11.42 -3.04
N ARG A 17 17.60 -11.25 -2.06
CA ARG A 17 17.45 -11.91 -0.74
C ARG A 17 16.20 -11.45 0.00
N THR A 18 15.86 -10.17 -0.08
CA THR A 18 14.62 -9.64 0.49
C THR A 18 13.39 -10.28 -0.16
N VAL A 19 13.35 -10.42 -1.49
CA VAL A 19 12.25 -11.08 -2.22
C VAL A 19 12.09 -12.54 -1.78
N GLU A 20 13.19 -13.28 -1.65
CA GLU A 20 13.18 -14.67 -1.16
C GLU A 20 12.68 -14.76 0.29
N ALA A 21 13.11 -13.83 1.15
CA ALA A 21 12.71 -13.79 2.56
C ALA A 21 11.22 -13.45 2.73
N LEU A 22 10.68 -12.53 1.92
CA LEU A 22 9.23 -12.24 1.87
C LEU A 22 8.45 -13.49 1.42
N THR A 23 8.91 -14.14 0.36
CA THR A 23 8.26 -15.35 -0.19
C THR A 23 8.25 -16.48 0.84
N ALA A 24 9.35 -16.68 1.56
CA ALA A 24 9.44 -17.67 2.63
C ALA A 24 8.47 -17.40 3.80
N ARG A 25 7.99 -16.16 3.96
CA ARG A 25 6.96 -15.75 4.94
C ARG A 25 5.54 -15.78 4.37
N GLY A 26 5.36 -16.29 3.15
CA GLY A 26 4.05 -16.36 2.49
C GLY A 26 3.58 -15.04 1.89
N MET A 27 4.47 -14.07 1.73
CA MET A 27 4.17 -12.81 1.03
C MET A 27 4.75 -12.88 -0.39
N GLU A 28 3.89 -12.81 -1.40
CA GLU A 28 4.33 -12.71 -2.79
C GLU A 28 5.03 -11.35 -3.01
N ALA A 29 6.22 -11.38 -3.60
CA ALA A 29 7.01 -10.18 -3.88
C ALA A 29 7.36 -10.14 -5.38
N VAL A 30 6.93 -9.08 -6.06
CA VAL A 30 7.15 -8.89 -7.50
C VAL A 30 8.13 -7.75 -7.72
N LEU A 31 9.32 -8.06 -8.26
CA LEU A 31 10.31 -7.07 -8.64
C LEU A 31 10.07 -6.58 -10.07
N VAL A 32 9.95 -5.26 -10.22
CA VAL A 32 9.73 -4.60 -11.52
C VAL A 32 10.81 -3.53 -11.78
N PRO A 33 11.13 -3.22 -13.05
CA PRO A 33 12.27 -2.36 -13.38
C PRO A 33 12.01 -0.85 -13.24
N SER A 34 10.76 -0.42 -13.06
CA SER A 34 10.40 1.00 -13.02
C SER A 34 9.06 1.25 -12.32
N GLY A 35 8.79 2.51 -11.95
CA GLY A 35 7.49 2.93 -11.42
C GLY A 35 6.35 2.73 -12.41
N GLN A 36 6.60 2.85 -13.71
CA GLN A 36 5.61 2.56 -14.74
C GLN A 36 5.26 1.06 -14.76
N ALA A 37 6.27 0.19 -14.72
CA ALA A 37 6.04 -1.25 -14.63
C ALA A 37 5.35 -1.65 -13.31
N ALA A 38 5.61 -0.92 -12.21
CA ALA A 38 4.90 -1.09 -10.95
C ALA A 38 3.42 -0.72 -11.06
N MET A 39 3.10 0.40 -11.70
CA MET A 39 1.72 0.81 -11.97
C MET A 39 0.98 -0.21 -12.84
N GLU A 40 1.60 -0.65 -13.93
CA GLU A 40 1.04 -1.69 -14.80
C GLU A 40 0.77 -2.98 -14.01
N LYS A 41 1.74 -3.43 -13.21
CA LYS A 41 1.59 -4.64 -12.40
C LYS A 41 0.50 -4.51 -11.33
N LEU A 42 0.40 -3.35 -10.68
CA LEU A 42 -0.64 -3.08 -9.69
C LEU A 42 -2.03 -3.15 -10.31
N LEU A 43 -2.22 -2.61 -11.52
CA LEU A 43 -3.49 -2.71 -12.25
C LEU A 43 -3.84 -4.14 -12.70
N GLU A 44 -2.86 -5.01 -12.92
CA GLU A 44 -3.12 -6.44 -13.16
C GLU A 44 -3.60 -7.16 -11.89
N MET A 45 -3.11 -6.76 -10.72
CA MET A 45 -3.42 -7.39 -9.43
C MET A 45 -4.80 -7.00 -8.90
N VAL A 46 -5.30 -5.82 -9.26
CA VAL A 46 -6.57 -5.28 -8.76
C VAL A 46 -7.65 -5.42 -9.84
N PRO A 47 -8.67 -6.28 -9.64
CA PRO A 47 -9.74 -6.44 -10.62
C PRO A 47 -10.49 -5.13 -10.88
N VAL A 48 -10.83 -4.86 -12.13
CA VAL A 48 -11.74 -3.76 -12.48
C VAL A 48 -13.09 -4.01 -11.78
N GLY A 49 -13.64 -2.98 -11.13
CA GLY A 49 -14.85 -3.11 -10.32
C GLY A 49 -14.62 -3.44 -8.85
N ALA A 50 -13.37 -3.73 -8.44
CA ALA A 50 -13.07 -4.09 -7.06
C ALA A 50 -13.37 -2.93 -6.09
N GLU A 51 -13.75 -3.31 -4.88
CA GLU A 51 -13.73 -2.43 -3.72
C GLU A 51 -12.29 -2.27 -3.24
N ILE A 52 -11.82 -1.03 -3.23
CA ILE A 52 -10.45 -0.70 -2.83
C ILE A 52 -10.47 0.33 -1.71
N PHE A 53 -9.41 0.32 -0.91
CA PHE A 53 -9.04 1.43 -0.05
C PHE A 53 -7.57 1.73 -0.29
N ASP A 54 -7.28 2.83 -1.00
CA ASP A 54 -5.92 3.32 -1.14
C ASP A 54 -5.52 4.16 0.08
N SER A 55 -4.46 3.72 0.73
CA SER A 55 -3.87 4.42 1.88
C SER A 55 -2.95 5.54 1.41
N THR A 56 -2.82 6.60 2.22
CA THR A 56 -1.90 7.70 1.94
C THR A 56 -0.47 7.17 1.75
N SER A 57 0.09 7.37 0.55
CA SER A 57 1.34 6.73 0.13
C SER A 57 2.05 7.54 -0.95
N GLU A 58 3.23 8.06 -0.63
CA GLU A 58 4.09 8.77 -1.59
C GLU A 58 4.49 7.87 -2.77
N THR A 59 4.61 6.56 -2.56
CA THR A 59 4.87 5.59 -3.63
C THR A 59 3.70 5.52 -4.61
N LEU A 60 2.46 5.46 -4.11
CA LEU A 60 1.27 5.40 -4.96
C LEU A 60 1.09 6.70 -5.74
N ASP A 61 1.35 7.84 -5.10
CA ASP A 61 1.34 9.15 -5.75
C ASP A 61 2.42 9.24 -6.83
N SER A 62 3.63 8.76 -6.54
CA SER A 62 4.77 8.78 -7.47
C SER A 62 4.59 7.90 -8.71
N ILE A 63 3.91 6.75 -8.58
CA ILE A 63 3.58 5.88 -9.73
C ILE A 63 2.27 6.29 -10.42
N GLY A 64 1.54 7.27 -9.87
CA GLY A 64 0.30 7.81 -10.44
C GLY A 64 -0.96 7.01 -10.12
N PHE A 65 -0.90 6.07 -9.18
CA PHE A 65 -2.05 5.21 -8.86
C PHE A 65 -3.18 5.98 -8.17
N SER A 66 -2.87 6.81 -7.18
CA SER A 66 -3.87 7.55 -6.40
C SER A 66 -4.75 8.44 -7.28
N GLU A 67 -4.14 9.19 -8.20
CA GLU A 67 -4.87 10.02 -9.17
C GLU A 67 -5.63 9.17 -10.20
N TYR A 68 -5.05 8.05 -10.62
CA TYR A 68 -5.72 7.14 -11.55
C TYR A 68 -7.02 6.58 -10.97
N VAL A 69 -7.03 6.07 -9.73
CA VAL A 69 -8.25 5.51 -9.14
C VAL A 69 -9.29 6.57 -8.83
N LYS A 70 -8.85 7.75 -8.36
CA LYS A 70 -9.73 8.90 -8.10
C LYS A 70 -10.44 9.41 -9.36
N SER A 71 -9.78 9.36 -10.51
CA SER A 71 -10.34 9.76 -11.81
C SER A 71 -11.06 8.62 -12.54
N ASN A 72 -11.07 7.41 -11.99
CA ASN A 72 -11.59 6.21 -12.64
C ASN A 72 -12.73 5.57 -11.82
N PRO A 73 -14.01 5.91 -12.11
CA PRO A 73 -15.15 5.43 -11.34
C PRO A 73 -15.44 3.93 -11.51
N ARG A 74 -14.59 3.19 -12.23
CA ARG A 74 -14.68 1.74 -12.34
C ARG A 74 -14.19 1.03 -11.09
N TYR A 75 -13.46 1.70 -10.18
CA TYR A 75 -13.12 1.15 -8.87
C TYR A 75 -14.06 1.73 -7.82
N HIS A 76 -14.49 0.91 -6.87
CA HIS A 76 -15.23 1.39 -5.71
C HIS A 76 -14.22 1.77 -4.63
N ASN A 77 -13.71 3.00 -4.70
CA ASN A 77 -12.71 3.47 -3.74
C ASN A 77 -13.35 4.03 -2.47
N LEU A 78 -13.17 3.33 -1.36
CA LEU A 78 -13.70 3.74 -0.05
C LEU A 78 -13.06 5.04 0.46
N ARG A 79 -11.86 5.40 -0.02
CA ARG A 79 -11.20 6.66 0.29
C ARG A 79 -12.02 7.87 -0.16
N ASP A 80 -12.68 7.79 -1.32
CA ASP A 80 -13.48 8.89 -1.86
C ASP A 80 -14.67 9.21 -0.95
N ALA A 81 -15.34 8.18 -0.44
CA ALA A 81 -16.45 8.35 0.51
C ALA A 81 -15.98 8.98 1.83
N VAL A 82 -14.79 8.61 2.32
CA VAL A 82 -14.18 9.22 3.51
C VAL A 82 -13.84 10.69 3.27
N ASP A 83 -13.26 11.02 2.12
CA ASP A 83 -12.81 12.39 1.82
C ASP A 83 -13.97 13.35 1.51
N LEU A 84 -15.08 12.85 0.98
CA LEU A 84 -16.30 13.63 0.70
C LEU A 84 -17.16 13.88 1.94
N GLU A 85 -16.99 13.13 3.02
CA GLU A 85 -17.79 13.29 4.24
C GLU A 85 -17.29 14.47 5.11
N SER A 86 -18.20 15.41 5.34
CA SER A 86 -17.95 16.66 6.08
C SER A 86 -18.14 16.52 7.59
N ASP A 87 -18.99 15.59 8.02
CA ASP A 87 -19.22 15.29 9.44
C ASP A 87 -18.05 14.47 10.01
N PRO A 88 -17.30 14.97 11.01
CA PRO A 88 -16.14 14.28 11.54
C PRO A 88 -16.44 12.92 12.19
N ALA A 89 -17.65 12.72 12.74
CA ALA A 89 -18.04 11.47 13.36
C ALA A 89 -18.36 10.42 12.29
N LYS A 90 -19.14 10.81 11.26
CA LYS A 90 -19.45 9.91 10.13
C LYS A 90 -18.21 9.56 9.33
N ARG A 91 -17.34 10.55 9.05
CA ARG A 91 -16.07 10.31 8.35
C ARG A 91 -15.20 9.29 9.06
N ARG A 92 -15.15 9.35 10.40
CA ARG A 92 -14.40 8.38 11.21
C ARG A 92 -14.99 6.98 11.12
N GLU A 93 -16.31 6.87 11.11
CA GLU A 93 -16.99 5.58 10.94
C GLU A 93 -16.76 5.00 9.55
N LEU A 94 -16.86 5.81 8.49
CA LEU A 94 -16.50 5.41 7.13
C LEU A 94 -15.04 4.93 7.06
N HIS A 95 -14.11 5.66 7.69
CA HIS A 95 -12.71 5.25 7.73
C HIS A 95 -12.53 3.94 8.51
N ARG A 96 -13.27 3.71 9.59
CA ARG A 96 -13.25 2.44 10.32
C ARG A 96 -13.76 1.30 9.45
N MET A 97 -14.83 1.53 8.70
CA MET A 97 -15.37 0.56 7.76
C MET A 97 -14.43 0.27 6.59
N ALA A 98 -13.69 1.27 6.12
CA ALA A 98 -12.69 1.09 5.06
C ALA A 98 -11.55 0.13 5.47
N THR A 99 -11.34 -0.12 6.77
CA THR A 99 -10.31 -1.08 7.21
C THR A 99 -10.60 -2.54 6.86
N VAL A 100 -11.84 -2.86 6.48
CA VAL A 100 -12.23 -4.21 6.04
C VAL A 100 -12.50 -4.28 4.53
N ALA A 101 -11.92 -3.36 3.75
CA ALA A 101 -12.01 -3.34 2.29
C ALA A 101 -11.56 -4.67 1.68
N GLU A 102 -12.07 -4.99 0.49
CA GLU A 102 -11.59 -6.15 -0.24
C GLU A 102 -10.09 -6.04 -0.56
N TYR A 103 -9.65 -4.89 -1.09
CA TYR A 103 -8.24 -4.59 -1.36
C TYR A 103 -7.80 -3.36 -0.58
N ILE A 104 -6.78 -3.50 0.26
CA ILE A 104 -6.03 -2.35 0.77
C ILE A 104 -4.75 -2.19 -0.05
N ILE A 105 -4.50 -0.97 -0.52
CA ILE A 105 -3.35 -0.66 -1.37
C ILE A 105 -2.56 0.45 -0.69
N GLY A 106 -1.23 0.29 -0.58
CA GLY A 106 -0.43 1.20 0.22
C GLY A 106 1.06 1.14 -0.04
N SER A 107 1.79 1.60 0.96
CA SER A 107 3.24 1.40 1.07
C SER A 107 3.63 1.27 2.53
N VAL A 108 4.89 0.88 2.73
CA VAL A 108 5.48 0.68 4.06
C VAL A 108 6.79 1.44 4.19
N GLN A 109 7.17 1.74 5.43
CA GLN A 109 8.37 2.53 5.69
C GLN A 109 9.64 1.71 5.52
N ALA A 110 9.59 0.42 5.84
CA ALA A 110 10.72 -0.46 5.57
C ALA A 110 10.27 -1.90 5.34
N ILE A 111 11.04 -2.57 4.49
CA ILE A 111 11.11 -4.01 4.40
C ILE A 111 12.54 -4.38 4.81
N ALA A 112 12.67 -5.20 5.86
CA ALA A 112 13.96 -5.72 6.26
C ALA A 112 14.44 -6.79 5.26
N GLU A 113 15.74 -6.93 5.07
CA GLU A 113 16.32 -7.99 4.22
C GLU A 113 15.89 -9.40 4.68
N THR A 114 15.54 -9.54 5.96
CA THR A 114 15.02 -10.78 6.58
C THR A 114 13.52 -11.00 6.38
N GLY A 115 12.85 -10.13 5.62
CA GLY A 115 11.45 -10.26 5.20
C GLY A 115 10.41 -9.69 6.17
N GLU A 116 10.81 -9.03 7.26
CA GLU A 116 9.88 -8.27 8.10
C GLU A 116 9.41 -7.00 7.39
N VAL A 117 8.10 -6.75 7.43
CA VAL A 117 7.48 -5.53 6.94
C VAL A 117 7.20 -4.59 8.13
N LEU A 118 7.73 -3.38 8.08
CA LEU A 118 7.56 -2.36 9.11
C LEU A 118 6.57 -1.30 8.66
N VAL A 119 5.49 -1.18 9.43
CA VAL A 119 4.46 -0.15 9.25
C VAL A 119 4.53 0.80 10.46
N ALA A 120 4.97 2.02 10.20
CA ALA A 120 4.92 3.11 11.16
C ALA A 120 3.74 4.02 10.83
N SER A 121 2.80 4.15 11.75
CA SER A 121 1.60 4.97 11.57
C SER A 121 1.35 5.88 12.76
N GLY A 122 1.25 7.18 12.50
CA GLY A 122 0.89 8.16 13.53
C GLY A 122 -0.58 8.08 13.95
N SER A 123 -1.49 7.79 13.01
CA SER A 123 -2.92 7.62 13.28
C SER A 123 -3.29 6.18 13.66
N GLY A 124 -2.47 5.21 13.28
CA GLY A 124 -2.77 3.77 13.35
C GLY A 124 -3.77 3.28 12.30
N SER A 125 -4.25 4.15 11.40
CA SER A 125 -5.48 3.91 10.65
C SER A 125 -5.38 2.84 9.56
N GLN A 126 -4.18 2.57 9.04
CA GLN A 126 -3.90 1.48 8.10
C GLN A 126 -3.52 0.16 8.77
N ILE A 127 -3.14 0.17 10.06
CA ILE A 127 -2.60 -1.02 10.74
C ILE A 127 -3.65 -2.14 10.79
N GLY A 128 -4.89 -1.81 11.14
CA GLY A 128 -5.98 -2.79 11.19
C GLY A 128 -6.24 -3.44 9.83
N ALA A 129 -6.22 -2.64 8.76
CA ALA A 129 -6.42 -3.12 7.40
C ALA A 129 -5.29 -4.06 6.95
N TYR A 130 -4.03 -3.66 7.17
CA TYR A 130 -2.86 -4.46 6.78
C TYR A 130 -2.72 -5.76 7.58
N ALA A 131 -3.06 -5.74 8.87
CA ALA A 131 -2.80 -6.87 9.76
C ALA A 131 -3.91 -7.94 9.73
N TYR A 132 -5.16 -7.57 9.45
CA TYR A 132 -6.29 -8.49 9.58
C TYR A 132 -7.51 -8.11 8.74
N GLY A 133 -7.83 -6.82 8.66
CA GLY A 133 -9.14 -6.37 8.20
C GLY A 133 -9.39 -6.59 6.71
N ALA A 134 -8.42 -6.23 5.87
CA ALA A 134 -8.58 -6.33 4.43
C ALA A 134 -8.37 -7.77 3.94
N LYS A 135 -9.10 -8.16 2.89
CA LYS A 135 -8.98 -9.51 2.32
C LYS A 135 -7.70 -9.69 1.51
N TYR A 136 -7.27 -8.65 0.80
CA TYR A 136 -6.02 -8.59 0.05
C TYR A 136 -5.25 -7.33 0.40
N VAL A 137 -3.94 -7.48 0.62
CA VAL A 137 -3.03 -6.39 1.01
C VAL A 137 -1.94 -6.26 -0.06
N ILE A 138 -1.83 -5.08 -0.67
CA ILE A 138 -0.79 -4.74 -1.66
C ILE A 138 -0.02 -3.53 -1.14
N LEU A 139 1.31 -3.66 -1.02
CA LEU A 139 2.20 -2.70 -0.36
C LEU A 139 3.40 -2.32 -1.25
#